data_AF-A0A2S9GK09-F1
#
_entry.id   AF-A0A2S9GK09-F1
#
_cell.length_a   1.000
_cell.length_b   1.000
_cell.length_c   1.000
_cell.angle_alpha   90.00
_cell.angle_beta   90.00
_cell.angle_gamma   90.00
#
_symmetry.space_group_name_H-M   'P 1'
#
loop_
_entity.id
_entity.type
_entity.pdbx_description
1 polymer ?
#
loop_
_entity_poly.entity_id
_entity_poly.type
_entity_poly.pdbx_seq_one_letter_code
_entity_poly.pdbx_strand_id
1 'polypeptide(L)'
;SSWSNFGRNIPVLAQHFHVLAVDQPGYGHSDKHTEHEQYNRYSSTALLNLFDHLGIEQAALVGNSLGGGTAVRFALDNGKRAGK
;
A
#
# COMPACT_ATOMS: atom_id res chain seq x y z
N SER A 1 -7.48 -5.53 7.95
CA SER A 1 -6.40 -6.00 7.05
C SER A 1 -6.76 -5.61 5.62
N SER A 2 -5.84 -5.77 4.68
CA SER A 2 -6.12 -5.67 3.24
C SER A 2 -7.21 -6.67 2.83
N TRP A 3 -7.12 -7.91 3.35
CA TRP A 3 -8.05 -8.99 3.05
C TRP A 3 -9.50 -8.66 3.43
N SER A 4 -9.73 -8.05 4.59
CA SER A 4 -11.08 -7.67 5.01
C SER A 4 -11.71 -6.58 4.13
N ASN A 5 -10.90 -5.74 3.50
CA ASN A 5 -11.38 -4.63 2.65
C ASN A 5 -11.54 -5.06 1.19
N PHE A 6 -10.56 -5.80 0.65
CA PHE A 6 -10.44 -6.05 -0.78
C PHE A 6 -10.58 -7.53 -1.17
N GLY A 7 -10.79 -8.45 -0.21
CA GLY A 7 -10.83 -9.89 -0.47
C GLY A 7 -11.79 -10.31 -1.59
N ARG A 8 -12.92 -9.61 -1.73
CA ARG A 8 -13.88 -9.87 -2.82
C ARG A 8 -13.49 -9.27 -4.17
N ASN A 9 -12.64 -8.24 -4.19
CA ASN A 9 -12.15 -7.59 -5.41
C ASN A 9 -10.93 -8.30 -5.99
N ILE A 10 -10.07 -8.88 -5.12
CA ILE A 10 -8.81 -9.51 -5.53
C ILE A 10 -9.00 -10.56 -6.62
N PRO A 11 -9.93 -11.54 -6.54
CA PRO A 11 -10.07 -12.56 -7.58
C PRO A 11 -10.43 -12.00 -8.96
N VAL A 12 -11.19 -10.90 -9.00
CA VAL A 12 -11.59 -10.25 -10.25
C VAL A 12 -10.43 -9.43 -10.82
N LEU A 13 -9.76 -8.64 -9.99
CA LEU A 13 -8.60 -7.85 -10.42
C LEU A 13 -7.42 -8.73 -10.85
N ALA A 14 -7.24 -9.89 -10.19
CA ALA A 14 -6.18 -10.85 -10.48
C ALA A 14 -6.31 -11.51 -11.86
N GLN A 15 -7.46 -11.39 -12.54
CA GLN A 15 -7.61 -11.83 -13.94
C GLN A 15 -6.83 -10.94 -14.91
N HIS A 16 -6.50 -9.71 -14.51
CA HIS A 16 -5.88 -8.70 -15.38
C HIS A 16 -4.56 -8.15 -14.83
N PHE A 17 -4.35 -8.22 -13.52
CA PHE A 17 -3.20 -7.64 -12.84
C PHE A 17 -2.56 -8.63 -11.89
N HIS A 18 -1.26 -8.46 -11.63
CA HIS A 18 -0.65 -9.04 -10.45
C HIS A 18 -1.05 -8.20 -9.22
N VAL A 19 -1.91 -8.76 -8.36
CA VAL A 19 -2.49 -8.01 -7.24
C VAL A 19 -1.73 -8.28 -5.95
N LEU A 20 -1.18 -7.22 -5.35
CA LEU A 20 -0.59 -7.25 -4.01
C LEU A 20 -1.53 -6.60 -3.00
N ALA A 21 -2.02 -7.39 -2.04
CA ALA A 21 -2.91 -6.91 -0.99
C ALA A 21 -2.14 -6.73 0.33
N VAL A 22 -1.64 -5.52 0.58
CA VAL A 22 -0.68 -5.24 1.67
C VAL A 22 -1.39 -4.82 2.96
N ASP A 23 -1.06 -5.48 4.07
CA ASP A 23 -1.39 -4.98 5.41
C ASP A 23 -0.45 -3.81 5.76
N GLN A 24 -1.02 -2.64 6.02
CA GLN A 24 -0.23 -1.47 6.42
C GLN A 24 0.34 -1.65 7.84
N PRO A 25 1.47 -0.99 8.18
CA PRO A 25 2.01 -0.99 9.54
C PRO A 25 0.92 -0.65 10.59
N GLY A 26 0.88 -1.39 11.70
CA GLY A 26 -0.18 -1.25 12.71
C GLY A 26 -1.43 -2.09 12.45
N TYR A 27 -1.59 -2.66 11.25
CA TYR A 27 -2.81 -3.39 10.86
C TYR A 27 -2.53 -4.83 10.43
N GLY A 28 -3.57 -5.67 10.55
CA GLY A 28 -3.51 -7.08 10.14
C GLY A 28 -2.32 -7.81 10.74
N HIS A 29 -1.51 -8.43 9.89
CA HIS A 29 -0.31 -9.19 10.27
C HIS A 29 1.00 -8.39 10.21
N SER A 30 0.98 -7.13 9.78
CA SER A 30 2.18 -6.27 9.81
C SER A 30 2.51 -5.84 11.23
N ASP A 31 3.77 -5.46 11.45
CA ASP A 31 4.27 -5.02 12.75
C ASP A 31 3.41 -3.90 13.36
N LYS A 32 3.25 -3.95 14.69
CA LYS A 32 2.33 -3.08 15.45
C LYS A 32 3.03 -1.94 16.16
N HIS A 33 4.10 -1.42 15.57
CA HIS A 33 4.80 -0.28 16.15
C HIS A 33 3.90 0.96 16.16
N THR A 34 3.66 1.51 17.35
CA THR A 34 2.70 2.59 17.58
C THR A 34 3.34 3.98 17.57
N GLU A 35 4.66 4.07 17.65
CA GLU A 35 5.38 5.33 17.62
C GLU A 35 5.84 5.64 16.20
N HIS A 36 5.25 6.67 15.63
CA HIS A 36 5.59 7.18 14.31
C HIS A 36 5.09 8.61 14.24
N GLU A 37 5.75 9.47 13.47
CA GLU A 37 5.37 10.88 13.32
C GLU A 37 3.93 11.04 12.82
N GLN A 38 3.77 11.13 11.49
CA GLN A 38 2.49 11.21 10.81
C GLN A 38 2.28 9.88 10.09
N TYR A 39 1.19 9.20 10.43
CA TYR A 39 0.92 7.85 9.98
C TYR A 39 1.08 7.67 8.46
N ASN A 40 0.50 8.57 7.65
CA ASN A 40 0.57 8.46 6.19
C ASN A 40 2.01 8.60 5.64
N ARG A 41 2.89 9.35 6.31
CA ARG A 41 4.32 9.42 5.93
C ARG A 41 5.00 8.09 6.21
N TYR A 42 4.83 7.58 7.43
CA TYR A 42 5.39 6.30 7.85
C TYR A 42 4.91 5.14 6.96
N SER A 43 3.61 5.05 6.72
CA SER A 43 2.99 4.03 5.87
C SER A 43 3.46 4.14 4.41
N SER A 44 3.63 5.37 3.89
CA SER A 44 4.18 5.62 2.54
C SER A 44 5.63 5.13 2.42
N THR A 45 6.47 5.43 3.41
CA THR A 45 7.86 4.94 3.46
C THR A 45 7.92 3.41 3.53
N ALA A 46 7.06 2.79 4.34
CA ALA A 46 6.98 1.33 4.41
C ALA A 46 6.57 0.71 3.05
N LEU A 47 5.64 1.34 2.33
CA LEU A 47 5.25 0.90 0.99
C LEU A 47 6.39 1.05 -0.02
N LEU A 48 7.19 2.12 0.06
CA LEU A 48 8.37 2.31 -0.79
C LEU A 48 9.41 1.22 -0.54
N ASN A 49 9.69 0.92 0.72
CA ASN A 49 10.62 -0.15 1.10
C ASN A 49 10.14 -1.51 0.58
N LEU A 50 8.82 -1.76 0.58
CA LEU A 50 8.26 -2.98 -0.01
C LEU A 50 8.48 -3.02 -1.53
N PHE A 51 8.26 -1.90 -2.23
CA PHE A 51 8.52 -1.82 -3.66
C PHE A 51 9.99 -2.13 -3.97
N ASP A 52 10.92 -1.54 -3.22
CA ASP A 52 12.35 -1.76 -3.42
C ASP A 52 12.75 -3.20 -3.11
N HIS A 53 12.21 -3.79 -2.03
CA HIS A 53 12.46 -5.18 -1.67
C HIS A 53 11.97 -6.17 -2.73
N LEU A 54 10.79 -5.90 -3.32
CA LEU A 54 10.19 -6.75 -4.35
C LEU A 54 10.68 -6.41 -5.77
N GLY A 55 11.50 -5.37 -5.95
CA GLY A 55 11.95 -4.91 -7.28
C GLY A 55 10.84 -4.30 -8.14
N ILE A 56 9.80 -3.73 -7.52
CA ILE A 56 8.67 -3.11 -8.22
C ILE A 56 9.04 -1.68 -8.61
N GLU A 57 9.29 -1.44 -9.90
CA GLU A 57 9.61 -0.10 -10.38
C GLU A 57 8.40 0.84 -10.31
N GLN A 58 7.21 0.37 -10.67
CA GLN A 58 6.00 1.18 -10.67
C GLN A 58 4.75 0.29 -10.51
N ALA A 59 3.71 0.76 -9.82
CA ALA A 59 2.41 0.09 -9.77
C ALA A 59 1.26 1.07 -9.54
N ALA A 60 0.07 0.74 -10.05
CA ALA A 60 -1.17 1.43 -9.71
C ALA A 60 -1.52 1.17 -8.23
N LEU A 61 -2.04 2.20 -7.55
CA LEU A 61 -2.35 2.14 -6.12
C LEU A 61 -3.85 2.31 -5.89
N VAL A 62 -4.43 1.42 -5.08
CA VAL A 62 -5.80 1.50 -4.61
C VAL A 62 -5.80 1.51 -3.09
N GLY A 63 -6.40 2.53 -2.49
CA GLY A 63 -6.45 2.71 -1.04
C GLY A 63 -7.85 3.10 -0.56
N ASN A 64 -8.32 2.48 0.53
CA ASN A 64 -9.58 2.81 1.20
C ASN A 64 -9.31 3.52 2.54
N SER A 65 -10.06 4.57 2.86
CA SER A 65 -9.95 5.32 4.11
C SER A 65 -8.49 5.77 4.36
N LEU A 66 -7.90 5.37 5.48
CA LEU A 66 -6.49 5.63 5.82
C LEU A 66 -5.50 5.07 4.77
N GLY A 67 -5.82 3.95 4.11
CA GLY A 67 -5.05 3.45 2.97
C GLY A 67 -5.10 4.39 1.75
N GLY A 68 -6.20 5.13 1.57
CA GLY A 68 -6.31 6.17 0.55
C GLY A 68 -5.38 7.35 0.85
N GLY A 69 -5.32 7.78 2.11
CA GLY A 69 -4.36 8.79 2.57
C GLY A 69 -2.91 8.37 2.35
N THR A 70 -2.59 7.09 2.57
CA THR A 70 -1.27 6.52 2.28
C THR A 70 -0.96 6.52 0.79
N ALA A 71 -1.91 6.12 -0.06
CA ALA A 71 -1.72 6.11 -1.53
C ALA A 71 -1.48 7.51 -2.10
N VAL A 72 -2.26 8.52 -1.64
CA VAL A 72 -2.05 9.92 -2.02
C VAL A 72 -0.69 10.41 -1.57
N ARG A 73 -0.32 10.13 -0.32
CA ARG A 73 1.00 10.53 0.22
C ARG A 73 2.14 9.90 -0.58
N PHE A 74 2.02 8.61 -0.90
CA PHE A 74 3.00 7.90 -1.72
C PHE A 74 3.14 8.51 -3.11
N ALA A 75 2.03 8.86 -3.78
CA ALA A 75 2.08 9.50 -5.09
C ALA A 75 2.73 10.89 -5.06
N LEU A 76 2.51 11.67 -3.99
CA LEU A 76 3.15 12.98 -3.81
C LEU A 76 4.67 12.86 -3.62
N ASP A 77 5.12 11.91 -2.79
CA ASP A 77 6.54 11.75 -2.46
C ASP A 77 7.30 10.95 -3.53
N ASN A 78 6.63 10.01 -4.21
CA ASN A 78 7.23 9.01 -5.12
C ASN A 78 6.50 8.94 -6.47
N GLY A 79 6.16 10.09 -7.06
CA GLY A 79 5.28 10.15 -8.25
C GLY A 79 5.70 9.29 -9.45
N LYS A 80 7.00 8.99 -9.63
CA LYS A 80 7.46 8.07 -10.69
C LYS A 80 7.11 6.60 -10.40
N ARG A 81 7.01 6.23 -9.12
CA ARG A 81 6.68 4.87 -8.64
C ARG A 81 5.17 4.63 -8.56
N ALA A 82 4.37 5.68 -8.44
CA ALA A 82 2.91 5.59 -8.52
C ALA A 82 2.47 5.54 -10.00
N GLY A 83 2.09 4.35 -10.45
CA GLY A 83 1.63 4.08 -11.81
C GLY A 83 0.24 4.63 -12.10
N LYS A 84 -0.04 4.87 -13.39
CA LYS A 84 -1.36 5.23 -13.90
C LYS A 84 -2.21 4.00 -14.18
#